data_AF-A0A7S3REL0-F1
#
_entry.id   AF-A0A7S3REL0-F1
#
_cell.length_a   1.000
_cell.length_b   1.000
_cell.length_c   1.000
_cell.angle_alpha   90.00
_cell.angle_beta   90.00
_cell.angle_gamma   90.00
#
_symmetry.space_group_name_H-M   'P 1'
#
loop_
_entity.id
_entity.type
_entity.pdbx_description
1 polymer ?
#
loop_
_entity_poly.entity_id
_entity_poly.type
_entity_poly.pdbx_seq_one_letter_code
_entity_poly.pdbx_strand_id
1 'polypeptide(L)'
;NGGHVYLKCVEGRTTLAPLKECVHYYAEDGRVGKGKFMTGHDGRHRYVAVPPGTVVYVRDAWMPGYAKGQRPGEDDLVRFEDTGKNLVGELTKPGQVLRV
;
A
#
# COMPACT_ATOMS: atom_id res chain seq x y z
N ASN A 1 15.55 -0.55 4.80
CA ASN A 1 14.12 -0.35 5.10
C ASN A 1 13.32 -1.56 4.66
N GLY A 2 12.21 -1.86 5.33
CA GLY A 2 11.28 -2.89 4.86
C GLY A 2 10.48 -2.40 3.65
N GLY A 3 10.05 -3.34 2.81
CA GLY A 3 9.09 -3.05 1.76
C GLY A 3 7.74 -2.64 2.33
N HIS A 4 6.89 -2.12 1.45
CA HIS A 4 5.53 -1.68 1.80
C HIS A 4 4.54 -2.36 0.87
N VAL A 5 3.29 -2.48 1.32
CA VAL A 5 2.20 -3.03 0.52
C VAL A 5 1.41 -1.88 -0.09
N TYR A 6 1.22 -1.96 -1.40
CA TYR A 6 0.45 -1.00 -2.18
C TYR A 6 -0.64 -1.73 -2.94
N LEU A 7 -1.84 -1.17 -2.91
CA LEU A 7 -2.90 -1.49 -3.84
C LEU A 7 -2.69 -0.68 -5.11
N LYS A 8 -2.72 -1.31 -6.28
CA LYS A 8 -2.55 -0.65 -7.58
C LYS A 8 -3.79 -0.85 -8.43
N CYS A 9 -4.38 0.24 -8.88
CA CYS A 9 -5.48 0.20 -9.83
C CYS A 9 -4.96 -0.22 -11.22
N VAL A 10 -5.52 -1.31 -11.78
CA VAL A 10 -5.09 -1.86 -13.07
C VAL A 10 -6.29 -1.98 -14.01
N GLU A 11 -6.16 -1.39 -15.20
CA GLU A 11 -7.09 -1.59 -16.32
C GLU A 11 -7.11 -3.05 -16.75
N GLY A 12 -8.31 -3.62 -16.91
CA GLY A 12 -8.50 -5.02 -17.30
C GLY A 12 -8.78 -5.98 -16.15
N ARG A 13 -8.68 -5.55 -14.89
CA ARG A 13 -9.22 -6.29 -13.75
C ARG A 13 -10.66 -5.86 -13.51
N THR A 14 -11.57 -6.84 -13.43
CA THR A 14 -13.02 -6.58 -13.22
C THR A 14 -13.53 -7.12 -11.91
N THR A 15 -12.76 -7.97 -11.22
CA THR A 15 -13.20 -8.65 -10.00
C THR A 15 -12.16 -8.58 -8.88
N LEU A 16 -12.65 -8.60 -7.64
CA LEU A 16 -11.85 -8.73 -6.42
C LEU A 16 -11.71 -10.21 -5.97
N ALA A 17 -12.17 -11.17 -6.76
CA ALA A 17 -12.14 -12.59 -6.42
C ALA A 17 -10.75 -13.09 -5.99
N PRO A 18 -9.63 -12.69 -6.64
CA PRO A 18 -8.30 -13.14 -6.22
C PRO A 18 -7.87 -12.68 -4.81
N LEU A 19 -8.43 -11.57 -4.31
CA LEU A 19 -8.16 -11.09 -2.95
C LEU A 19 -8.92 -11.90 -1.88
N LYS A 20 -9.98 -12.62 -2.26
CA LYS A 20 -10.68 -13.54 -1.36
C LYS A 20 -9.89 -14.84 -1.16
N GLU A 21 -9.19 -15.30 -2.19
CA GLU A 21 -8.38 -16.52 -2.12
C GLU A 21 -7.08 -16.32 -1.32
N CYS A 22 -6.48 -15.13 -1.42
CA CYS A 22 -5.29 -14.75 -0.66
C CYS A 22 -5.56 -13.51 0.20
N VAL A 23 -5.78 -13.72 1.51
CA VAL A 23 -6.16 -12.65 2.45
C VAL A 23 -4.95 -11.94 3.04
N HIS A 24 -3.79 -12.60 3.14
CA HIS A 24 -2.59 -12.06 3.77
C HIS A 24 -1.52 -11.71 2.73
N TYR A 25 -1.11 -10.45 2.69
CA TYR A 25 -0.04 -9.95 1.83
C TYR A 25 1.08 -9.37 2.66
N TYR A 26 2.30 -9.82 2.41
CA TYR A 26 3.51 -9.34 3.06
C TYR A 26 4.45 -8.75 2.01
N ALA A 27 5.07 -7.62 2.34
CA ALA A 27 6.17 -7.07 1.57
C ALA A 27 7.50 -7.72 1.99
N GLU A 28 8.56 -7.55 1.20
CA GLU A 28 9.87 -8.11 1.56
C GLU A 28 10.48 -7.32 2.72
N ASP A 29 11.09 -8.02 3.67
CA ASP A 29 11.82 -7.38 4.75
C ASP A 29 13.12 -6.73 4.25
N GLY A 30 13.52 -5.64 4.91
CA GLY A 30 14.82 -5.04 4.68
C GLY A 30 15.93 -5.97 5.15
N ARG A 31 17.00 -6.11 4.38
CA ARG A 31 18.16 -6.91 4.81
C ARG A 31 19.00 -6.12 5.80
N VAL A 32 19.52 -6.81 6.81
CA VAL A 32 20.47 -6.21 7.75
C VAL A 32 21.78 -5.84 7.04
N GLY A 33 22.37 -4.71 7.46
CA GLY A 33 23.72 -4.35 7.04
C GLY A 33 24.74 -5.37 7.56
N LYS A 34 25.84 -5.55 6.84
CA LYS A 34 26.98 -6.34 7.31
C LYS A 34 28.04 -5.41 7.91
N GLY A 35 28.96 -5.97 8.68
CA GLY A 35 30.12 -5.21 9.19
C GLY A 35 30.92 -4.54 8.06
N LYS A 36 31.80 -3.59 8.41
CA LYS A 36 32.59 -2.76 7.47
C LYS A 36 31.76 -1.77 6.64
N PHE A 37 30.90 -0.98 7.29
CA PHE A 37 30.12 0.09 6.64
C PHE A 37 29.21 -0.38 5.49
N MET A 38 28.82 -1.65 5.46
CA MET A 38 27.92 -2.17 4.43
C MET A 38 26.47 -1.95 4.87
N THR A 39 25.78 -1.01 4.21
CA THR A 39 24.36 -0.77 4.45
C THR A 39 23.51 -1.96 3.98
N GLY A 40 22.42 -2.20 4.69
CA GLY A 40 21.43 -3.20 4.33
C GLY A 40 20.66 -2.81 3.05
N HIS A 41 20.12 -3.80 2.34
CA HIS A 41 19.29 -3.57 1.16
C HIS A 41 17.85 -3.29 1.56
N ASP A 42 17.17 -2.41 0.83
CA ASP A 42 15.74 -2.13 1.02
C ASP A 42 14.88 -3.31 0.53
N GLY A 43 13.87 -3.69 1.31
CA GLY A 43 12.93 -4.74 0.91
C GLY A 43 12.08 -4.28 -0.27
N ARG A 44 11.82 -5.16 -1.25
CA ARG A 44 10.94 -4.85 -2.37
C ARG A 44 9.51 -4.60 -1.92
N HIS A 45 8.91 -3.55 -2.46
CA HIS A 45 7.50 -3.26 -2.28
C HIS A 45 6.62 -4.33 -2.94
N ARG A 46 5.45 -4.57 -2.35
CA ARG A 46 4.45 -5.51 -2.86
C ARG A 46 3.29 -4.73 -3.46
N TYR A 47 2.99 -4.97 -4.73
CA TYR A 47 1.83 -4.39 -5.40
C TYR A 47 0.72 -5.43 -5.54
N VAL A 48 -0.48 -5.08 -5.11
CA VAL A 48 -1.68 -5.90 -5.24
C VAL A 48 -2.61 -5.20 -6.21
N ALA A 49 -2.86 -5.83 -7.36
CA ALA A 49 -3.72 -5.25 -8.38
C ALA A 49 -5.19 -5.21 -7.92
N VAL A 50 -5.89 -4.12 -8.13
CA VAL A 50 -7.32 -3.99 -7.87
C VAL A 50 -8.02 -3.35 -9.07
N PRO A 51 -9.29 -3.67 -9.32
CA PRO A 51 -10.08 -3.04 -10.36
C PRO A 51 -10.32 -1.54 -10.05
N PRO A 52 -10.53 -0.71 -11.09
CA PRO A 52 -10.98 0.67 -10.89
C PRO A 52 -12.35 0.72 -10.20
N GLY A 53 -12.53 1.71 -9.32
CA GLY A 53 -13.72 1.86 -8.47
C GLY A 53 -13.64 1.09 -7.15
N THR A 54 -12.46 0.61 -6.74
CA THR A 54 -12.28 -0.08 -5.46
C THR A 54 -12.18 0.93 -4.31
N VAL A 55 -12.99 0.75 -3.28
CA VAL A 55 -12.96 1.53 -2.03
C VAL A 55 -12.27 0.71 -0.93
N VAL A 56 -11.37 1.35 -0.19
CA VAL A 56 -10.51 0.68 0.79
C VAL A 56 -10.87 1.15 2.19
N TYR A 57 -11.25 0.19 3.03
CA TYR A 57 -11.61 0.41 4.42
C TYR A 57 -10.66 -0.39 5.33
N VAL A 58 -10.24 0.24 6.42
CA VAL A 58 -9.54 -0.43 7.51
C VAL A 58 -10.57 -1.11 8.44
N ARG A 59 -10.25 -2.30 8.93
CA ARG A 59 -11.11 -3.00 9.88
C ARG A 59 -10.86 -2.55 11.33
N ASP A 60 -9.60 -2.47 11.72
CA ASP A 60 -9.13 -2.14 13.07
C ASP A 60 -8.28 -0.87 13.06
N ALA A 61 -8.46 0.02 14.04
CA ALA A 61 -7.89 1.38 14.12
C ALA A 61 -6.59 1.59 13.31
N TRP A 62 -6.69 2.35 12.21
CA TRP A 62 -5.54 2.71 11.39
C TRP A 62 -4.72 3.80 12.09
N MET A 63 -3.48 3.50 12.47
CA MET A 63 -2.49 4.55 12.70
C MET A 63 -1.80 4.88 11.37
N PRO A 64 -1.87 6.13 10.87
CA PRO A 64 -1.10 6.54 9.71
C PRO A 64 0.40 6.50 10.03
N GLY A 65 1.04 5.37 9.72
CA GLY A 65 2.48 5.20 9.82
C GLY A 65 3.18 5.84 8.63
N TYR A 66 3.37 7.17 8.69
CA TYR A 66 4.40 7.79 7.84
C TYR A 66 5.75 7.28 8.33
N ALA A 67 6.45 6.54 7.48
CA ALA A 67 7.87 6.27 7.70
C ALA A 67 8.59 7.62 7.65
N LYS A 68 9.35 7.95 8.71
CA LYS A 68 10.07 9.22 8.85
C LYS A 68 11.00 9.40 7.64
N GLY A 69 10.62 10.26 6.68
CA GLY A 69 11.43 10.57 5.49
C GLY A 69 10.78 10.33 4.12
N GLN A 70 9.53 9.84 4.05
CA GLN A 70 8.80 9.76 2.78
C GLN A 70 8.40 11.18 2.34
N ARG A 71 8.93 11.65 1.20
CA ARG A 71 8.56 12.96 0.63
C ARG A 71 7.12 12.87 0.14
N PRO A 72 6.21 13.79 0.53
CA PRO A 72 4.90 13.86 -0.09
C PRO A 72 5.10 14.37 -1.52
N GLY A 73 4.85 13.54 -2.53
CA GLY A 73 5.00 14.00 -3.92
C GLY A 73 5.09 12.97 -5.04
N GLU A 74 4.68 11.71 -4.89
CA GLU A 74 4.59 10.82 -6.07
C GLU A 74 3.42 9.82 -6.01
N ASP A 75 2.91 9.52 -4.82
CA ASP A 75 1.73 8.69 -4.62
C ASP A 75 0.67 9.50 -3.86
N ASP A 76 -0.14 10.27 -4.58
CA ASP A 76 -1.13 11.16 -3.97
C ASP A 76 -2.10 10.37 -3.09
N LEU A 77 -1.96 10.61 -1.79
CA LEU A 77 -2.83 10.11 -0.74
C LEU A 77 -4.20 10.76 -0.92
N VAL A 78 -5.19 9.94 -1.23
CA VAL A 78 -6.59 10.34 -1.21
C VAL A 78 -6.98 10.57 0.25
N ARG A 79 -6.68 11.76 0.76
CA ARG A 79 -7.24 12.25 2.03
C ARG A 79 -8.66 12.72 1.76
N PHE A 80 -9.63 11.96 2.22
CA PHE A 80 -10.95 12.51 2.49
C PHE A 80 -11.16 12.47 4.00
N GLU A 81 -11.22 13.66 4.60
CA GLU A 81 -11.96 13.86 5.84
C GLU A 81 -13.44 13.68 5.49
N ASP A 82 -14.09 12.61 5.95
CA ASP A 82 -15.31 12.80 6.73
C ASP A 82 -15.76 11.56 7.50
N THR A 83 -16.22 11.84 8.72
CA THR A 83 -17.15 11.13 9.60
C THR A 83 -17.45 9.64 9.36
N GLY A 84 -16.78 8.81 10.16
CA GLY A 84 -17.35 7.53 10.60
C GLY A 84 -16.84 6.30 9.86
N LYS A 85 -15.87 5.64 10.50
CA LYS A 85 -15.39 4.27 10.26
C LYS A 85 -14.41 4.12 9.08
N ASN A 86 -13.14 4.33 9.40
CA ASN A 86 -12.00 3.60 8.83
C ASN A 86 -11.78 3.67 7.30
N LEU A 87 -12.33 4.64 6.58
CA LEU A 87 -12.03 4.80 5.15
C LEU A 87 -10.57 5.23 4.94
N VAL A 88 -9.84 4.51 4.08
CA VAL A 88 -8.45 4.80 3.70
C VAL A 88 -8.40 5.64 2.44
N GLY A 89 -9.24 5.33 1.47
CA GLY A 89 -9.29 6.02 0.18
C GLY A 89 -9.95 5.19 -0.92
N GLU A 90 -10.06 5.80 -2.10
CA GLU A 90 -10.69 5.21 -3.29
C GLU A 90 -9.70 5.16 -4.46
N LEU A 91 -9.70 4.05 -5.18
CA LEU A 91 -8.87 3.80 -6.36
C LEU A 91 -9.76 3.87 -7.61
N THR A 92 -9.91 5.07 -8.17
CA THR A 92 -10.81 5.32 -9.31
C THR A 92 -10.06 5.38 -10.63
N LYS A 93 -8.83 5.90 -10.62
CA LYS A 93 -8.04 6.07 -11.84
C LYS A 93 -7.09 4.88 -12.05
N PRO A 94 -7.03 4.32 -13.26
CA PRO A 94 -6.00 3.38 -13.64
C PRO A 94 -4.58 3.91 -13.40
N GLY A 95 -3.72 3.06 -12.86
CA GLY A 95 -2.36 3.44 -12.47
C GLY A 95 -2.25 4.10 -11.09
N GLN A 96 -3.37 4.50 -10.48
CA GLN A 96 -3.39 5.01 -9.11
C GLN A 96 -2.93 3.93 -8.13
N VAL A 97 -2.17 4.33 -7.12
CA VAL A 97 -1.69 3.46 -6.06
C VAL A 97 -2.12 3.98 -4.70
N LEU A 98 -2.41 3.06 -3.77
CA LEU A 98 -2.77 3.35 -2.40
C LEU A 98 -1.94 2.47 -1.47
N ARG A 99 -1.24 3.07 -0.52
CA ARG A 99 -0.52 2.32 0.51
C ARG A 99 -1.49 1.86 1.59
N VAL A 100 -1.35 0.60 2.02
CA VAL A 100 -2.15 -0.02 3.10
C VAL A 100 -1.29 -0.57 4.22
#